data_AF-A0A817MG11-F1
#
_entry.id   AF-A0A817MG11-F1
#
_cell.length_a   1.000
_cell.length_b   1.000
_cell.length_c   1.000
_cell.angle_alpha   90.00
_cell.angle_beta   90.00
_cell.angle_gamma   90.00
#
_symmetry.space_group_name_H-M   'P 1'
#
loop_
_entity.id
_entity.type
_entity.pdbx_description
1 polymer ?
#
loop_
_entity_poly.entity_id
_entity_poly.type
_entity_poly.pdbx_seq_one_letter_code
_entity_poly.pdbx_strand_id
1 'polypeptide(L)'
;MDFVSFDRSNATLPFFPEHKDVVIDFKFAFYLATLGGARALNTDSQIGSFEVGKQFDALLIDCNKESQAFDYWNEDEMDIIFEKWVNAGDDRNITGVWVQGVKVE
;
A
#
# COMPACT_ATOMS: atom_id res chain seq x y z
N MET A 1 1.53 -8.96 11.44
CA MET A 1 0.75 -9.55 10.33
C MET A 1 1.72 -10.40 9.54
N ASP A 2 1.61 -11.72 9.67
CA ASP A 2 2.55 -12.67 9.06
C ASP A 2 2.17 -12.93 7.60
N PHE A 3 2.91 -12.35 6.66
CA PHE A 3 2.77 -12.65 5.24
C PHE A 3 3.64 -13.86 4.87
N VAL A 4 3.13 -15.06 5.14
CA VAL A 4 3.77 -16.37 4.89
C VAL A 4 4.25 -16.52 3.44
N SER A 5 5.37 -17.25 3.28
CA SER A 5 6.14 -17.53 2.06
C SER A 5 5.35 -18.12 0.89
N PHE A 6 5.75 -17.73 -0.33
CA PHE A 6 5.18 -18.13 -1.62
C PHE A 6 5.90 -19.36 -2.20
N ASP A 7 5.25 -20.53 -2.21
CA ASP A 7 5.73 -21.74 -2.91
C ASP A 7 5.26 -21.72 -4.38
N ARG A 8 6.21 -21.78 -5.32
CA ARG A 8 5.98 -21.71 -6.77
C ARG A 8 5.52 -23.03 -7.40
N SER A 9 5.60 -24.15 -6.69
CA SER A 9 5.27 -25.48 -7.22
C SER A 9 3.80 -25.88 -7.04
N ASN A 10 3.05 -25.13 -6.23
CA ASN A 10 1.63 -25.33 -5.96
C ASN A 10 0.95 -23.96 -5.82
N ALA A 11 0.75 -23.27 -6.95
CA ALA A 11 0.18 -21.93 -7.00
C ALA A 11 -1.33 -21.87 -6.68
N THR A 12 -1.76 -22.47 -5.56
CA THR A 12 -2.93 -22.01 -4.84
C THR A 12 -2.46 -20.92 -3.89
N LEU A 13 -2.49 -19.68 -4.35
CA LEU A 13 -2.38 -18.54 -3.44
C LEU A 13 -3.43 -18.73 -2.33
N PRO A 14 -3.10 -18.63 -1.03
CA PRO A 14 -4.07 -18.80 0.05
C PRO A 14 -5.22 -17.77 0.02
N PHE A 15 -5.17 -16.84 -0.94
CA PHE A 15 -6.11 -15.75 -1.16
C PHE A 15 -6.95 -15.87 -2.44
N PHE A 16 -6.77 -16.92 -3.25
CA PHE A 16 -7.55 -17.09 -4.47
C PHE A 16 -8.27 -18.44 -4.44
N PRO A 17 -9.56 -18.47 -4.03
CA PRO A 17 -10.40 -19.65 -4.21
C PRO A 17 -10.61 -19.90 -5.70
N GLU A 18 -10.71 -21.17 -6.10
CA GLU A 18 -11.17 -21.55 -7.45
C GLU A 18 -12.47 -20.79 -7.77
N HIS A 19 -12.40 -19.91 -8.78
CA HIS A 19 -13.53 -19.19 -9.38
C HIS A 19 -14.58 -18.63 -8.39
N LYS A 20 -14.12 -17.81 -7.43
CA LYS A 20 -15.00 -16.86 -6.72
C LYS A 20 -14.62 -15.45 -7.15
N ASP A 21 -15.62 -14.60 -7.41
CA ASP A 21 -15.43 -13.18 -7.68
C ASP A 21 -14.46 -12.59 -6.65
N VAL A 22 -13.24 -12.31 -7.07
CA VAL A 22 -12.20 -11.80 -6.17
C VAL A 22 -12.56 -10.35 -5.88
N VAL A 23 -13.10 -10.12 -4.69
CA VAL A 23 -13.30 -8.76 -4.19
C VAL A 23 -11.94 -8.23 -3.73
N ILE A 24 -11.48 -7.17 -4.38
CA ILE A 24 -10.27 -6.45 -3.97
C ILE A 24 -10.71 -5.32 -3.04
N ASP A 25 -10.48 -5.48 -1.75
CA ASP A 25 -10.64 -4.40 -0.78
C ASP A 25 -9.43 -3.44 -0.82
N PHE A 26 -9.53 -2.30 -0.12
CA PHE A 26 -8.47 -1.28 -0.13
C PHE A 26 -7.15 -1.80 0.47
N LYS A 27 -7.20 -2.74 1.43
CA LYS A 27 -6.00 -3.31 2.06
C LYS A 27 -5.27 -4.21 1.07
N PHE A 28 -6.01 -5.03 0.33
CA PHE A 28 -5.44 -5.89 -0.70
C PHE A 28 -4.97 -5.10 -1.91
N ALA A 29 -5.71 -4.07 -2.34
CA ALA A 29 -5.26 -3.13 -3.38
C ALA A 29 -3.92 -2.47 -2.98
N PHE A 30 -3.82 -1.97 -1.75
CA PHE A 30 -2.60 -1.34 -1.25
C PHE A 30 -1.43 -2.33 -1.15
N TYR A 31 -1.68 -3.58 -0.71
CA TYR A 31 -0.67 -4.64 -0.74
C TYR A 31 -0.16 -4.88 -2.16
N LEU A 32 -1.06 -5.03 -3.14
CA LEU A 32 -0.68 -5.24 -4.54
C LEU A 32 0.15 -4.07 -5.09
N ALA A 33 -0.21 -2.83 -4.73
CA ALA A 33 0.52 -1.63 -5.11
C ALA A 33 1.90 -1.45 -4.43
N THR A 34 2.19 -2.21 -3.37
CA THR A 34 3.42 -2.09 -2.57
C THR A 34 4.20 -3.41 -2.51
N LEU A 35 4.11 -4.16 -1.41
CA LEU A 35 4.87 -5.41 -1.21
C LEU A 35 4.51 -6.48 -2.25
N GLY A 36 3.25 -6.56 -2.66
CA GLY A 36 2.79 -7.47 -3.71
C GLY A 36 3.47 -7.19 -5.06
N GLY A 37 3.58 -5.92 -5.44
CA GLY A 37 4.32 -5.49 -6.64
C GLY A 37 5.81 -5.80 -6.53
N ALA A 38 6.43 -5.52 -5.38
CA ALA A 38 7.84 -5.86 -5.14
C ALA A 38 8.09 -7.37 -5.26
N ARG A 39 7.20 -8.21 -4.74
CA ARG A 39 7.27 -9.68 -4.88
C ARG A 39 7.12 -10.13 -6.32
N ALA A 40 6.20 -9.52 -7.08
CA ALA A 40 6.01 -9.82 -8.50
C ALA A 40 7.28 -9.52 -9.33
N LEU A 41 8.05 -8.50 -8.92
CA LEU A 41 9.31 -8.10 -9.55
C LEU A 41 10.55 -8.76 -8.91
N ASN A 42 10.38 -9.62 -7.90
CA ASN A 42 11.48 -10.25 -7.15
C ASN A 42 12.46 -9.22 -6.53
N THR A 43 11.92 -8.09 -6.05
CA THR A 43 12.65 -7.01 -5.37
C THR A 43 12.18 -6.82 -3.93
N ASP A 44 11.33 -7.69 -3.40
CA ASP A 44 10.75 -7.60 -2.07
C ASP A 44 11.76 -7.73 -0.92
N SER A 45 12.96 -8.25 -1.18
CA SER A 45 14.07 -8.19 -0.21
C SER A 45 14.66 -6.79 -0.05
N GLN A 46 14.35 -5.86 -0.95
CA GLN A 46 14.91 -4.50 -0.99
C GLN A 46 13.87 -3.41 -0.77
N ILE A 47 12.62 -3.58 -1.22
CA ILE A 47 11.58 -2.53 -1.20
C ILE A 47 10.19 -3.10 -0.87
N GLY A 48 9.19 -2.22 -0.77
CA GLY A 48 7.77 -2.57 -0.67
C GLY A 48 7.21 -2.69 0.76
N SER A 49 8.05 -2.60 1.80
CA SER A 49 7.63 -2.53 3.21
C SER A 49 8.66 -1.79 4.07
N PHE A 50 8.27 -1.39 5.29
CA PHE A 50 9.14 -0.70 6.26
C PHE A 50 9.92 -1.66 7.19
N GLU A 51 10.47 -2.73 6.63
CA GLU A 51 11.30 -3.68 7.38
C GLU A 51 12.77 -3.22 7.45
N VAL A 52 13.45 -3.50 8.56
CA VAL A 52 14.88 -3.19 8.73
C VAL A 52 15.70 -3.89 7.65
N GLY A 53 16.58 -3.13 6.98
CA GLY A 53 17.44 -3.61 5.89
C GLY A 53 16.91 -3.30 4.49
N LYS A 54 15.65 -2.89 4.35
CA LYS A 54 15.09 -2.41 3.08
C LYS A 54 15.42 -0.94 2.83
N GLN A 55 15.37 -0.54 1.56
CA GLN A 55 15.48 0.85 1.13
C GLN A 55 14.26 1.64 1.63
N PHE A 56 14.48 2.91 1.99
CA PHE A 56 13.39 3.79 2.38
C PHE A 56 12.76 4.45 1.15
N ASP A 57 11.88 3.70 0.51
CA ASP A 57 10.99 4.16 -0.56
C ASP A 57 9.61 4.43 0.06
N ALA A 58 9.22 5.70 0.16
CA ALA A 58 8.07 6.11 0.97
C ALA A 58 7.37 7.34 0.43
N LEU A 59 6.07 7.43 0.73
CA LEU A 59 5.25 8.63 0.56
C LEU A 59 4.84 9.16 1.94
N LEU A 60 4.95 10.47 2.15
CA LEU A 60 4.34 11.14 3.29
C LEU A 60 2.99 11.71 2.86
N ILE A 61 1.92 11.16 3.44
CA ILE A 61 0.55 11.51 3.08
C ILE A 61 -0.06 12.40 4.15
N ASP A 62 -0.69 13.49 3.73
CA ASP A 62 -1.50 14.39 4.55
C ASP A 62 -2.95 14.40 4.03
N CYS A 63 -3.84 13.82 4.82
CA CYS A 63 -5.27 13.68 4.52
C CYS A 63 -6.13 14.80 5.13
N ASN A 64 -5.52 15.83 5.72
CA ASN A 64 -6.22 16.96 6.33
C ASN A 64 -5.87 18.26 5.59
N LYS A 65 -6.09 18.26 4.27
CA LYS A 65 -5.89 19.44 3.40
C LYS A 65 -7.20 20.17 3.17
N GLU A 66 -7.15 21.50 3.13
CA GLU A 66 -8.33 22.33 2.81
C GLU A 66 -8.90 22.07 1.40
N SER A 67 -8.05 21.68 0.44
CA SER A 67 -8.45 21.35 -0.93
C SER A 67 -7.97 19.96 -1.32
N GLN A 68 -8.79 18.94 -1.05
CA GLN A 68 -8.55 17.55 -1.42
C GLN A 68 -9.80 16.91 -2.04
N ALA A 69 -9.67 15.69 -2.54
CA ALA A 69 -10.73 15.00 -3.27
C ALA A 69 -11.77 14.28 -2.38
N PHE A 70 -11.53 14.21 -1.07
CA PHE A 70 -12.44 13.57 -0.11
C PHE A 70 -12.55 14.37 1.18
N ASP A 71 -13.70 14.25 1.84
CA ASP A 71 -13.94 14.90 3.12
C ASP A 71 -13.15 14.21 4.24
N TYR A 72 -12.55 15.02 5.12
CA TYR A 72 -11.87 14.57 6.34
C TYR A 72 -12.70 14.95 7.56
N TRP A 73 -12.97 13.97 8.43
CA TRP A 73 -13.64 14.20 9.71
C TRP A 73 -12.71 13.83 10.85
N ASN A 74 -12.68 14.66 11.90
CA ASN A 74 -11.79 14.44 13.06
C ASN A 74 -12.12 13.16 13.84
N GLU A 75 -13.35 12.67 13.69
CA GLU A 75 -13.85 11.45 14.33
C GLU A 75 -13.52 10.18 13.53
N ASP A 76 -13.02 10.29 12.30
CA ASP A 76 -12.66 9.12 11.51
C ASP A 76 -11.47 8.37 12.13
N GLU A 77 -11.60 7.05 12.23
CA GLU A 77 -10.48 6.19 12.58
C GLU A 77 -9.45 6.12 11.43
N MET A 78 -8.19 5.78 11.77
CA MET A 78 -7.09 5.72 10.80
C MET A 78 -7.38 4.80 9.61
N ASP A 79 -8.04 3.66 9.82
CA ASP A 79 -8.42 2.73 8.75
C ASP A 79 -9.42 3.37 7.77
N ILE A 80 -10.35 4.20 8.26
CA ILE A 80 -11.32 4.94 7.44
C ILE A 80 -10.64 6.06 6.66
N ILE A 81 -9.76 6.82 7.31
CA ILE A 81 -8.97 7.87 6.65
C ILE A 81 -8.12 7.26 5.53
N PHE A 82 -7.49 6.11 5.80
CA PHE A 82 -6.67 5.40 4.84
C PHE A 82 -7.50 4.82 3.69
N GLU A 83 -8.65 4.22 3.96
CA GLU A 83 -9.57 3.74 2.92
C GLU A 83 -10.05 4.88 2.01
N LYS A 84 -10.41 6.04 2.59
CA LYS A 84 -10.78 7.24 1.82
C LYS A 84 -9.65 7.68 0.90
N TRP A 85 -8.42 7.75 1.42
CA TRP A 85 -7.26 8.13 0.61
C TRP A 85 -6.94 7.12 -0.49
N VAL A 86 -6.95 5.80 -0.21
CA VAL A 86 -6.69 4.77 -1.22
C VAL A 86 -7.69 4.83 -2.37
N ASN A 87 -8.96 5.14 -2.11
CA ASN A 87 -10.01 5.16 -3.13
C ASN A 87 -10.19 6.52 -3.83
N ALA A 88 -9.98 7.62 -3.13
CA ALA A 88 -10.34 8.96 -3.61
C ALA A 88 -9.22 10.00 -3.48
N GLY A 89 -8.09 9.67 -2.84
CA GLY A 89 -6.95 10.58 -2.71
C GLY A 89 -6.25 10.84 -4.05
N ASP A 90 -5.48 11.92 -4.10
CA ASP A 90 -4.63 12.27 -5.25
C ASP A 90 -3.31 12.91 -4.81
N ASP A 91 -2.57 13.48 -5.75
CA ASP A 91 -1.24 14.06 -5.54
C ASP A 91 -1.23 15.21 -4.53
N ARG A 92 -2.36 15.91 -4.32
CA ARG A 92 -2.46 16.99 -3.32
C ARG A 92 -2.24 16.48 -1.90
N ASN A 93 -2.49 15.20 -1.66
CA ASN A 93 -2.26 14.55 -0.37
C ASN A 93 -0.80 14.14 -0.17
N ILE A 94 0.02 14.07 -1.22
CA ILE A 94 1.42 13.64 -1.13
C ILE A 94 2.28 14.86 -0.80
N THR A 95 2.82 14.89 0.42
CA THR A 95 3.61 16.02 0.96
C THR A 95 5.11 15.75 1.01
N GLY A 96 5.50 14.54 0.66
CA GLY A 96 6.90 14.21 0.41
C GLY A 96 7.06 12.83 -0.18
N VAL A 97 8.12 12.67 -0.96
CA VAL A 97 8.50 11.42 -1.61
C VAL A 97 9.95 11.13 -1.29
N TRP A 98 10.23 9.90 -0.87
CA TRP A 98 11.58 9.40 -0.65
C TRP A 98 11.85 8.20 -1.55
N VAL A 99 13.03 8.20 -2.15
CA VAL A 99 13.59 7.08 -2.91
C VAL A 99 14.97 6.80 -2.34
N GLN A 100 15.17 5.57 -1.86
CA GLN A 100 16.43 5.13 -1.23
C GLN A 100 16.88 6.03 -0.08
N GLY A 101 15.92 6.56 0.69
CA GLY A 101 16.18 7.47 1.81
C GLY A 101 16.44 8.93 1.41
N VAL A 102 16.47 9.26 0.13
CA VAL A 102 16.65 10.64 -0.35
C VAL A 102 15.28 11.24 -0.64
N LYS A 103 14.99 12.40 -0.04
CA LYS A 103 13.79 13.18 -0.36
C LYS A 103 13.91 13.73 -1.78
N VAL A 104 12.99 13.37 -2.67
CA VAL A 104 12.96 13.80 -4.08
C VAL A 104 11.83 14.77 -4.38
N GLU A 105 10.84 14.85 -3.50
CA GLU A 105 9.72 15.79 -3.50
C GLU A 105 9.34 16.13 -2.06
#